data_AF-A0AB34ZF72-F1
#
_entry.id   AF-A0AB34ZF72-F1
#
_cell.length_a   1.000
_cell.length_b   1.000
_cell.length_c   1.000
_cell.angle_alpha   90.00
_cell.angle_beta   90.00
_cell.angle_gamma   90.00
#
_symmetry.space_group_name_H-M   'P 1'
#
loop_
_entity.id
_entity.type
_entity.pdbx_description
1 polymer ?
#
loop_
_entity_poly.entity_id
_entity_poly.type
_entity_poly.pdbx_seq_one_letter_code
_entity_poly.pdbx_strand_id
1 'polypeptide(L)'
;MQHALDDQRLVGAVVLVARNGELVHRQAAGWADRESRRAMRVDALFRLASVSKPIVSTAALVLVAQGRLDLDADIARWLPDFQPRLADGRRARMTARQLLSHTAGLGYRFLEPDANGPYALAGVSDGMDASGVSLEENLRRIASVPLLYVPGTAWGYSLASDVLGALIERVLDAPLNEAVRTLVTGPLAMSDTDFSTSDLVRMTTAYVSDRPRPHRLEEGETVSAFEGAIGIAYSPARGFDPGAFASGGAGMVGTAGDFLRLLEALRTGGGRLLPDRLIQEAARDHTDGAALPDLPGLGFGLGFSVLRDPALAASPESAGTWRWGGAYGHSWCVDRAAGLSVVAFTNTLYEGMSGRFVTDLRDAVYAAVRAGQ
;
A
#
# COMPACT_ATOMS: atom_id res chain seq x y z
N MET A 1 15.32 16.36 -0.86
CA MET A 1 15.96 15.27 -0.08
C MET A 1 17.01 15.80 0.89
N GLN A 2 18.07 16.49 0.44
CA GLN A 2 19.13 16.98 1.35
C GLN A 2 18.60 17.82 2.52
N HIS A 3 17.73 18.81 2.27
CA HIS A 3 17.11 19.58 3.37
C HIS A 3 16.39 18.71 4.40
N ALA A 4 15.65 17.66 4.00
CA ALA A 4 14.95 16.79 4.93
C ALA A 4 15.91 15.94 5.79
N LEU A 5 17.10 15.63 5.27
CA LEU A 5 18.16 14.93 6.02
C LEU A 5 18.88 15.88 6.97
N ASP A 6 19.21 17.09 6.51
CA ASP A 6 19.89 18.13 7.30
C ASP A 6 19.01 18.61 8.46
N ASP A 7 17.71 18.80 8.19
CA ASP A 7 16.68 19.11 9.19
C ASP A 7 16.38 17.93 10.14
N GLN A 8 16.99 16.77 9.91
CA GLN A 8 16.72 15.53 10.64
C GLN A 8 15.24 15.12 10.64
N ARG A 9 14.50 15.41 9.56
CA ARG A 9 13.12 14.90 9.36
C ARG A 9 13.12 13.48 8.81
N LEU A 10 14.13 13.14 8.00
CA LEU A 10 14.37 11.80 7.46
C LEU A 10 15.72 11.25 7.89
N VAL A 11 15.84 9.92 7.93
CA VAL A 11 17.12 9.23 8.15
C VAL A 11 17.78 8.82 6.83
N GLY A 12 17.02 8.25 5.90
CA GLY A 12 17.48 7.89 4.57
C GLY A 12 16.34 7.69 3.59
N ALA A 13 16.65 7.82 2.30
CA ALA A 13 15.66 7.70 1.24
C ALA A 13 16.29 7.22 -0.08
N VAL A 14 15.45 6.55 -0.88
CA VAL A 14 15.67 6.25 -2.30
C VAL A 14 14.54 6.90 -3.09
N VAL A 15 14.90 7.77 -4.04
CA VAL A 15 13.96 8.46 -4.93
C VAL A 15 14.28 8.10 -6.37
N LEU A 16 13.27 7.61 -7.08
CA LEU A 16 13.32 7.32 -8.51
C LEU A 16 12.24 8.12 -9.23
N VAL A 17 12.59 8.72 -10.37
CA VAL A 17 11.63 9.42 -11.23
C VAL A 17 11.82 8.93 -12.66
N ALA A 18 10.75 8.39 -13.24
CA ALA A 18 10.68 8.08 -14.66
C ALA A 18 9.78 9.08 -15.38
N ARG A 19 10.18 9.52 -16.56
CA ARG A 19 9.38 10.37 -17.45
C ARG A 19 9.41 9.78 -18.85
N ASN A 20 8.24 9.55 -19.45
CA ASN A 20 8.06 8.96 -20.77
C ASN A 20 8.80 7.62 -20.98
N GLY A 21 8.92 6.81 -19.92
CA GLY A 21 9.60 5.52 -19.97
C GLY A 21 11.09 5.57 -19.65
N GLU A 22 11.67 6.76 -19.48
CA GLU A 22 13.09 6.94 -19.17
C GLU A 22 13.31 7.32 -17.71
N LEU A 23 14.31 6.70 -17.06
CA LEU A 23 14.70 7.04 -15.69
C LEU A 23 15.49 8.35 -15.67
N VAL A 24 14.83 9.46 -15.34
CA VAL A 24 15.41 10.81 -15.34
C VAL A 24 16.02 11.21 -14.00
N HIS A 25 15.67 10.51 -12.92
CA HIS A 25 16.30 10.70 -11.60
C HIS A 25 16.43 9.37 -10.87
N ARG A 26 17.60 9.15 -10.26
CA ARG A 26 17.92 7.95 -9.48
C ARG A 26 18.88 8.32 -8.36
N GLN A 27 18.39 8.40 -7.14
CA GLN A 27 19.23 8.80 -6.01
C GLN A 27 18.90 8.03 -4.74
N ALA A 28 19.96 7.67 -4.00
CA ALA A 28 19.89 7.28 -2.60
C ALA A 28 20.63 8.32 -1.76
N ALA A 29 20.12 8.66 -0.59
CA ALA A 29 20.81 9.52 0.37
C ALA A 29 20.48 9.18 1.82
N GLY A 30 21.35 9.64 2.73
CA GLY A 30 21.25 9.34 4.16
C GLY A 30 21.69 7.92 4.49
N TRP A 31 21.10 7.35 5.53
CA TRP A 31 21.53 6.08 6.12
C TRP A 31 20.45 5.01 5.97
N ALA A 32 20.85 3.82 5.51
CA ALA A 32 20.03 2.62 5.66
C ALA A 32 19.95 2.19 7.13
N ASP A 33 21.01 2.47 7.89
CA ASP A 33 21.07 2.34 9.34
C ASP A 33 22.03 3.42 9.89
N ARG A 34 21.48 4.36 10.65
CA ARG A 34 22.20 5.53 11.17
C ARG A 34 23.18 5.15 12.27
N GLU A 35 22.80 4.24 13.17
CA GLU A 35 23.59 3.86 14.35
C GLU A 35 24.88 3.12 13.94
N SER A 36 24.80 2.26 12.92
CA SER A 36 25.94 1.58 12.31
C SER A 36 26.61 2.38 11.18
N ARG A 37 26.08 3.57 10.84
CA ARG A 37 26.54 4.42 9.73
C ARG A 37 26.59 3.67 8.38
N ARG A 38 25.61 2.81 8.14
CA ARG A 38 25.45 2.12 6.84
C ARG A 38 24.75 3.05 5.87
N ALA A 39 25.46 3.48 4.84
CA ALA A 39 24.93 4.38 3.82
C ALA A 39 23.73 3.77 3.09
N MET A 40 22.76 4.61 2.74
CA MET A 40 21.63 4.19 1.91
C MET A 40 22.12 3.81 0.51
N ARG A 41 21.56 2.73 -0.04
CA ARG A 41 21.85 2.26 -1.41
C ARG A 41 20.56 2.24 -2.22
N VAL A 42 20.68 2.42 -3.53
CA VAL A 42 19.50 2.47 -4.41
C VAL A 42 18.78 1.11 -4.49
N ASP A 43 19.49 0.01 -4.25
CA ASP A 43 18.96 -1.35 -4.18
C ASP A 43 18.62 -1.80 -2.75
N ALA A 44 18.47 -0.86 -1.81
CA ALA A 44 18.06 -1.18 -0.44
C ALA A 44 16.64 -1.77 -0.40
N LEU A 45 16.43 -2.71 0.52
CA LEU A 45 15.14 -3.35 0.78
C LEU A 45 14.39 -2.59 1.87
N PHE A 46 13.10 -2.37 1.64
CA PHE A 46 12.19 -1.67 2.54
C PHE A 46 11.00 -2.56 2.88
N ARG A 47 10.47 -2.42 4.09
CA ARG A 47 9.17 -2.98 4.48
C ARG A 47 8.09 -2.10 3.86
N LEU A 48 7.30 -2.65 2.95
CA LEU A 48 6.47 -1.87 2.04
C LEU A 48 5.19 -1.31 2.68
N ALA A 49 4.68 -1.95 3.74
CA ALA A 49 3.36 -1.64 4.27
C ALA A 49 2.34 -1.53 3.11
N SER A 50 1.53 -0.48 3.09
CA SER A 50 0.47 -0.25 2.11
C SER A 50 0.92 -0.15 0.65
N VAL A 51 2.23 -0.08 0.36
CA VAL A 51 2.75 -0.23 -1.01
C VAL A 51 2.52 -1.66 -1.55
N SER A 52 2.26 -2.64 -0.68
CA SER A 52 1.83 -4.00 -1.06
C SER A 52 0.51 -4.01 -1.85
N LYS A 53 -0.41 -3.07 -1.56
CA LYS A 53 -1.77 -3.04 -2.11
C LYS A 53 -1.84 -2.98 -3.63
N PRO A 54 -1.14 -2.06 -4.33
CA PRO A 54 -1.13 -2.06 -5.79
C PRO A 54 -0.56 -3.34 -6.41
N ILE A 55 0.39 -4.02 -5.76
CA ILE A 55 0.94 -5.30 -6.26
C ILE A 55 -0.15 -6.39 -6.19
N VAL A 56 -0.79 -6.54 -5.02
CA VAL A 56 -1.85 -7.54 -4.80
C VAL A 56 -3.11 -7.23 -5.63
N SER A 57 -3.45 -5.94 -5.77
CA SER A 57 -4.55 -5.49 -6.63
C SER A 57 -4.28 -5.84 -8.10
N THR A 58 -3.04 -5.68 -8.55
CA THR A 58 -2.64 -6.09 -9.90
C THR A 58 -2.79 -7.61 -10.09
N ALA A 59 -2.40 -8.41 -9.09
CA ALA A 59 -2.58 -9.87 -9.15
C ALA A 59 -4.06 -10.27 -9.28
N ALA A 60 -4.96 -9.62 -8.52
CA ALA A 60 -6.40 -9.82 -8.66
C ALA A 60 -6.90 -9.45 -10.07
N LEU A 61 -6.46 -8.31 -10.61
CA LEU A 61 -6.85 -7.87 -11.96
C LEU A 61 -6.30 -8.80 -13.05
N VAL A 62 -5.14 -9.44 -12.85
CA VAL A 62 -4.62 -10.46 -13.77
C VAL A 62 -5.56 -11.66 -13.80
N LEU A 63 -6.06 -12.11 -12.64
CA LEU A 63 -7.06 -13.17 -12.56
C LEU A 63 -8.39 -12.78 -13.22
N VAL A 64 -8.77 -11.50 -13.16
CA VAL A 64 -9.93 -10.96 -13.91
C VAL A 64 -9.67 -11.01 -15.41
N ALA A 65 -8.48 -10.60 -15.87
CA ALA A 65 -8.08 -10.66 -17.27
C ALA A 65 -8.13 -12.10 -17.82
N GLN A 66 -7.79 -13.08 -16.98
CA GLN A 66 -7.84 -14.51 -17.28
C GLN A 66 -9.24 -15.13 -17.16
N GLY A 67 -10.27 -14.37 -16.76
CA GLY A 67 -11.63 -14.87 -16.56
C GLY A 67 -11.80 -15.80 -15.35
N ARG A 68 -10.83 -15.82 -14.43
CA ARG A 68 -10.84 -16.65 -13.22
C ARG A 68 -11.50 -15.97 -12.02
N LEU A 69 -11.47 -14.64 -12.01
CA LEU A 69 -12.12 -13.80 -11.02
C LEU A 69 -13.11 -12.86 -11.72
N ASP A 70 -14.30 -12.71 -11.15
CA ASP A 70 -15.28 -11.72 -11.59
C ASP A 70 -15.29 -10.59 -10.54
N LEU A 71 -15.10 -9.35 -11.00
CA LEU A 71 -15.05 -8.17 -10.13
C LEU A 71 -16.34 -7.97 -9.35
N ASP A 72 -17.47 -8.35 -9.94
CA ASP A 72 -18.80 -8.02 -9.47
C ASP A 72 -19.54 -9.23 -8.88
N ALA A 73 -18.97 -10.44 -8.97
CA ALA A 73 -19.51 -11.61 -8.29
C ALA A 73 -19.35 -11.54 -6.77
N ASP A 74 -20.22 -12.24 -6.04
CA ASP A 74 -20.09 -12.38 -4.59
C ASP A 74 -18.83 -13.20 -4.26
N ILE A 75 -17.97 -12.66 -3.40
CA ILE A 75 -16.73 -13.33 -2.98
C ILE A 75 -17.00 -14.62 -2.20
N ALA A 76 -18.20 -14.79 -1.65
CA ALA A 76 -18.63 -16.03 -0.99
C ALA A 76 -18.54 -17.27 -1.91
N ARG A 77 -18.51 -17.06 -3.24
CA ARG A 77 -18.21 -18.12 -4.23
C ARG A 77 -16.85 -18.78 -4.00
N TRP A 78 -15.86 -18.02 -3.54
CA TRP A 78 -14.47 -18.47 -3.33
C TRP A 78 -14.10 -18.53 -1.84
N LEU A 79 -14.72 -17.70 -1.01
CA LEU A 79 -14.51 -17.64 0.44
C LEU A 79 -15.84 -17.89 1.18
N PRO A 80 -16.41 -19.11 1.10
CA PRO A 80 -17.74 -19.40 1.66
C PRO A 80 -17.81 -19.21 3.18
N ASP A 81 -16.68 -19.34 3.89
CA ASP A 81 -16.60 -19.19 5.35
C ASP A 81 -16.40 -17.73 5.81
N PHE A 82 -16.01 -16.83 4.89
CA PHE A 82 -15.90 -15.40 5.19
C PHE A 82 -17.26 -14.73 5.03
N GLN A 83 -18.03 -14.70 6.12
CA GLN A 83 -19.42 -14.25 6.12
C GLN A 83 -19.65 -13.07 7.09
N PRO A 84 -19.04 -11.90 6.84
CA PRO A 84 -19.24 -10.74 7.69
C PRO A 84 -20.71 -10.30 7.69
N ARG A 85 -21.12 -9.68 8.80
CA ARG A 85 -22.50 -9.25 9.04
C ARG A 85 -22.56 -7.74 9.22
N LEU A 86 -23.71 -7.15 8.91
CA LEU A 86 -24.03 -5.78 9.33
C LEU A 86 -24.32 -5.76 10.84
N ALA A 87 -24.40 -4.55 11.42
CA ALA A 87 -24.74 -4.35 12.83
C ALA A 87 -26.09 -4.97 13.23
N ASP A 88 -27.04 -5.09 12.29
CA ASP A 88 -28.34 -5.74 12.49
C ASP A 88 -28.31 -7.27 12.33
N GLY A 89 -27.11 -7.85 12.13
CA GLY A 89 -26.89 -9.29 12.02
C GLY A 89 -27.12 -9.88 10.62
N ARG A 90 -27.58 -9.11 9.63
CA ARG A 90 -27.73 -9.61 8.25
C ARG A 90 -26.37 -9.89 7.62
N ARG A 91 -26.24 -10.99 6.89
CA ARG A 91 -25.05 -11.28 6.07
C ARG A 91 -24.94 -10.26 4.95
N ALA A 92 -23.74 -9.75 4.71
CA ALA A 92 -23.48 -8.80 3.64
C ALA A 92 -22.88 -9.51 2.41
N ARG A 93 -23.42 -9.20 1.24
CA ARG A 93 -22.80 -9.55 -0.04
C ARG A 93 -21.62 -8.62 -0.29
N MET A 94 -20.48 -9.17 -0.68
CA MET A 94 -19.25 -8.42 -0.92
C MET A 94 -18.63 -8.85 -2.24
N THR A 95 -18.00 -7.92 -2.97
CA THR A 95 -17.41 -8.16 -4.30
C THR A 95 -15.92 -7.86 -4.30
N ALA A 96 -15.17 -8.42 -5.26
CA ALA A 96 -13.75 -8.12 -5.41
C ALA A 96 -13.52 -6.63 -5.73
N ARG A 97 -14.41 -6.00 -6.50
CA ARG A 97 -14.40 -4.55 -6.75
C ARG A 97 -14.42 -3.74 -5.45
N GLN A 98 -15.33 -4.07 -4.54
CA GLN A 98 -15.45 -3.37 -3.25
C GLN A 98 -14.25 -3.61 -2.34
N LEU A 99 -13.62 -4.79 -2.43
CA LEU A 99 -12.36 -5.04 -1.72
C LEU A 99 -11.23 -4.18 -2.27
N LEU A 100 -11.09 -4.14 -3.61
CA LEU A 100 -10.08 -3.35 -4.32
C LEU A 100 -10.22 -1.84 -4.10
N SER A 101 -11.45 -1.35 -3.89
CA SER A 101 -11.75 0.08 -3.73
C SER A 101 -11.92 0.55 -2.30
N HIS A 102 -11.76 -0.32 -1.29
CA HIS A 102 -12.05 -0.02 0.12
C HIS A 102 -13.50 0.48 0.36
N THR A 103 -14.47 -0.09 -0.34
CA THR A 103 -15.91 0.16 -0.12
C THR A 103 -16.63 -1.05 0.47
N ALA A 104 -15.89 -2.01 1.01
CA ALA A 104 -16.41 -3.28 1.53
C ALA A 104 -17.03 -3.20 2.94
N GLY A 105 -17.01 -2.04 3.60
CA GLY A 105 -17.52 -1.90 4.97
C GLY A 105 -16.59 -2.45 6.06
N LEU A 106 -15.38 -2.89 5.69
CA LEU A 106 -14.35 -3.35 6.62
C LEU A 106 -13.64 -2.17 7.28
N GLY A 107 -12.93 -2.42 8.38
CA GLY A 107 -12.12 -1.43 9.09
C GLY A 107 -10.64 -1.80 9.17
N TYR A 108 -9.92 -1.07 10.00
CA TYR A 108 -8.55 -1.36 10.44
C TYR A 108 -8.50 -1.23 11.96
N ARG A 109 -7.76 -2.10 12.64
CA ARG A 109 -7.62 -2.03 14.11
C ARG A 109 -6.90 -0.75 14.50
N PHE A 110 -5.83 -0.38 13.79
CA PHE A 110 -5.07 0.84 14.07
C PHE A 110 -5.86 2.15 13.92
N LEU A 111 -7.04 2.14 13.27
CA LEU A 111 -7.93 3.31 13.15
C LEU A 111 -8.97 3.39 14.28
N GLU A 112 -9.01 2.40 15.17
CA GLU A 112 -9.93 2.44 16.31
C GLU A 112 -9.54 3.54 17.29
N PRO A 113 -10.53 4.18 17.96
CA PRO A 113 -10.29 5.32 18.84
C PRO A 113 -9.63 4.93 20.16
N ASP A 114 -9.83 3.68 20.61
CA ASP A 114 -9.21 3.16 21.82
C ASP A 114 -8.97 1.64 21.73
N ALA A 115 -8.17 1.12 22.67
CA ALA A 115 -7.70 -0.26 22.64
C ALA A 115 -8.79 -1.31 22.93
N ASN A 116 -10.01 -0.89 23.26
CA ASN A 116 -11.18 -1.75 23.44
C ASN A 116 -12.12 -1.68 22.22
N GLY A 117 -11.65 -1.17 21.08
CA GLY A 117 -12.37 -1.26 19.81
C GLY A 117 -12.66 -2.71 19.41
N PRO A 118 -13.69 -2.96 18.59
CA PRO A 118 -14.12 -4.31 18.26
C PRO A 118 -13.07 -5.16 17.55
N TYR A 119 -12.22 -4.60 16.68
CA TYR A 119 -11.11 -5.34 16.04
C TYR A 119 -10.02 -5.64 17.06
N ALA A 120 -9.71 -4.70 17.97
CA ALA A 120 -8.75 -4.94 19.05
C ALA A 120 -9.23 -6.06 19.99
N LEU A 121 -10.50 -6.04 20.42
CA LEU A 121 -11.10 -7.09 21.25
C LEU A 121 -11.18 -8.45 20.55
N ALA A 122 -11.40 -8.46 19.23
CA ALA A 122 -11.39 -9.67 18.42
C ALA A 122 -9.95 -10.18 18.12
N GLY A 123 -8.92 -9.42 18.49
CA GLY A 123 -7.52 -9.76 18.23
C GLY A 123 -7.15 -9.74 16.75
N VAL A 124 -7.79 -8.89 15.94
CA VAL A 124 -7.48 -8.73 14.52
C VAL A 124 -6.05 -8.17 14.37
N SER A 125 -5.26 -8.77 13.47
CA SER A 125 -3.94 -8.29 13.08
C SER A 125 -4.04 -7.37 11.86
N ASP A 126 -3.31 -6.25 11.90
CA ASP A 126 -3.23 -5.29 10.78
C ASP A 126 -2.17 -5.68 9.74
N GLY A 127 -1.48 -6.82 9.93
CA GLY A 127 -0.50 -7.35 9.00
C GLY A 127 0.91 -6.74 9.12
N MET A 128 1.16 -5.92 10.14
CA MET A 128 2.48 -5.32 10.43
C MET A 128 3.04 -5.72 11.80
N ASP A 129 2.24 -6.39 12.61
CA ASP A 129 2.56 -6.88 13.95
C ASP A 129 3.05 -8.34 13.93
N ALA A 130 3.61 -8.79 15.05
CA ALA A 130 4.02 -10.17 15.29
C ALA A 130 2.87 -11.01 15.88
N SER A 131 1.72 -11.05 15.18
CA SER A 131 0.48 -11.67 15.71
C SER A 131 0.53 -13.18 15.87
N GLY A 132 1.40 -13.87 15.12
CA GLY A 132 1.52 -15.33 15.15
C GLY A 132 0.30 -16.08 14.61
N VAL A 133 -0.65 -15.40 13.96
CA VAL A 133 -1.86 -16.01 13.39
C VAL A 133 -1.68 -16.35 11.92
N SER A 134 -2.47 -17.32 11.42
CA SER A 134 -2.61 -17.52 9.97
C SER A 134 -3.53 -16.48 9.35
N LEU A 135 -3.47 -16.32 8.02
CA LEU A 135 -4.41 -15.46 7.29
C LEU A 135 -5.86 -15.93 7.53
N GLU A 136 -6.11 -17.24 7.48
CA GLU A 136 -7.43 -17.81 7.75
C GLU A 136 -7.97 -17.46 9.14
N GLU A 137 -7.13 -17.57 10.17
CA GLU A 137 -7.47 -17.15 11.53
C GLU A 137 -7.82 -15.66 11.58
N ASN A 138 -7.01 -14.81 10.94
CA ASN A 138 -7.27 -13.37 10.91
C ASN A 138 -8.58 -13.04 10.17
N LEU A 139 -8.90 -13.74 9.08
CA LEU A 139 -10.18 -13.58 8.37
C LEU A 139 -11.38 -13.98 9.23
N ARG A 140 -11.27 -15.05 10.03
CA ARG A 140 -12.31 -15.43 10.98
C ARG A 140 -12.53 -14.34 12.04
N ARG A 141 -11.46 -13.71 12.51
CA ARG A 141 -11.55 -12.57 13.44
C ARG A 141 -12.20 -11.36 12.78
N ILE A 142 -11.77 -10.99 11.57
CA ILE A 142 -12.39 -9.90 10.79
C ILE A 142 -13.89 -10.16 10.58
N ALA A 143 -14.28 -11.38 10.19
CA ALA A 143 -15.69 -11.73 9.95
C ALA A 143 -16.55 -11.77 11.23
N SER A 144 -15.92 -11.91 12.41
CA SER A 144 -16.61 -11.89 13.70
C SER A 144 -17.08 -10.50 14.11
N VAL A 145 -16.53 -9.45 13.51
CA VAL A 145 -16.88 -8.07 13.80
C VAL A 145 -17.88 -7.54 12.75
N PRO A 146 -18.96 -6.85 13.16
CA PRO A 146 -19.88 -6.23 12.21
C PRO A 146 -19.20 -5.22 11.28
N LEU A 147 -19.63 -5.19 10.02
CA LEU A 147 -19.23 -4.17 9.05
C LEU A 147 -19.67 -2.78 9.52
N LEU A 148 -18.84 -1.78 9.20
CA LEU A 148 -19.09 -0.37 9.50
C LEU A 148 -20.28 0.19 8.72
N TYR A 149 -20.51 -0.32 7.51
CA TYR A 149 -21.58 0.10 6.61
C TYR A 149 -21.87 -0.98 5.56
N VAL A 150 -22.94 -0.80 4.79
CA VAL A 150 -23.32 -1.73 3.72
C VAL A 150 -22.28 -1.66 2.58
N PRO A 151 -21.71 -2.78 2.10
CA PRO A 151 -20.75 -2.75 1.01
C PRO A 151 -21.24 -1.95 -0.20
N GLY A 152 -20.43 -1.00 -0.66
CA GLY A 152 -20.72 -0.10 -1.77
C GLY A 152 -21.43 1.21 -1.41
N THR A 153 -21.87 1.43 -0.15
CA THR A 153 -22.59 2.67 0.21
C THR A 153 -21.72 3.75 0.82
N ALA A 154 -20.47 3.45 1.16
CA ALA A 154 -19.49 4.39 1.67
C ALA A 154 -18.07 3.90 1.38
N TRP A 155 -17.08 4.75 1.69
CA TRP A 155 -15.67 4.43 1.57
C TRP A 155 -15.01 4.43 2.96
N GLY A 156 -14.08 3.50 3.20
CA GLY A 156 -13.34 3.40 4.45
C GLY A 156 -12.11 2.52 4.30
N TYR A 157 -10.94 3.11 4.51
CA TYR A 157 -9.67 2.41 4.41
C TYR A 157 -9.59 1.24 5.41
N SER A 158 -9.19 0.06 4.92
CA SER A 158 -9.50 -1.20 5.61
C SER A 158 -8.60 -2.38 5.26
N LEU A 159 -8.75 -3.47 6.02
CA LEU A 159 -8.16 -4.80 5.77
C LEU A 159 -8.67 -5.52 4.51
N ALA A 160 -9.40 -4.83 3.64
CA ALA A 160 -9.94 -5.38 2.41
C ALA A 160 -8.88 -6.03 1.49
N SER A 161 -7.66 -5.50 1.47
CA SER A 161 -6.56 -6.06 0.68
C SER A 161 -6.04 -7.40 1.21
N ASP A 162 -6.20 -7.67 2.51
CA ASP A 162 -5.84 -8.96 3.11
C ASP A 162 -6.91 -10.02 2.78
N VAL A 163 -8.19 -9.62 2.79
CA VAL A 163 -9.30 -10.45 2.28
C VAL A 163 -9.11 -10.74 0.78
N LEU A 164 -8.68 -9.74 0.00
CA LEU A 164 -8.35 -9.90 -1.41
C LEU A 164 -7.18 -10.89 -1.60
N GLY A 165 -6.19 -10.87 -0.71
CA GLY A 165 -5.10 -11.85 -0.69
C GLY A 165 -5.63 -13.28 -0.57
N ALA A 166 -6.49 -13.56 0.40
CA ALA A 166 -7.11 -14.87 0.55
C ALA A 166 -8.01 -15.26 -0.63
N LEU A 167 -8.70 -14.28 -1.23
CA LEU A 167 -9.46 -14.51 -2.46
C LEU A 167 -8.55 -14.98 -3.61
N ILE A 168 -7.38 -14.35 -3.77
CA ILE A 168 -6.37 -14.75 -4.76
C ILE A 168 -5.87 -16.16 -4.47
N GLU A 169 -5.58 -16.50 -3.21
CA GLU A 169 -5.14 -17.86 -2.82
C GLU A 169 -6.16 -18.92 -3.25
N ARG A 170 -7.44 -18.68 -2.99
CA ARG A 170 -8.53 -19.60 -3.35
C ARG A 170 -8.79 -19.68 -4.85
N VAL A 171 -8.67 -18.56 -5.57
CA VAL A 171 -8.86 -18.56 -7.03
C VAL A 171 -7.72 -19.27 -7.74
N LEU A 172 -6.48 -19.05 -7.28
CA LEU A 172 -5.28 -19.61 -7.90
C LEU A 172 -4.94 -21.03 -7.42
N ASP A 173 -5.41 -21.42 -6.24
CA ASP A 173 -5.02 -22.63 -5.51
C ASP A 173 -3.53 -22.65 -5.18
N ALA A 174 -3.03 -21.52 -4.66
CA ALA A 174 -1.63 -21.34 -4.28
C ALA A 174 -1.51 -20.32 -3.14
N PRO A 175 -0.49 -20.42 -2.26
CA PRO A 175 -0.18 -19.39 -1.27
C PRO A 175 0.02 -18.00 -1.90
N LEU A 176 -0.33 -16.92 -1.20
CA LEU A 176 -0.36 -15.58 -1.80
C LEU A 176 1.01 -15.11 -2.31
N ASN A 177 2.10 -15.49 -1.64
CA ASN A 177 3.46 -15.19 -2.08
C ASN A 177 3.77 -15.84 -3.46
N GLU A 178 3.40 -17.10 -3.65
CA GLU A 178 3.55 -17.79 -4.94
C GLU A 178 2.61 -17.22 -6.00
N ALA A 179 1.39 -16.84 -5.60
CA ALA A 179 0.42 -16.22 -6.48
C ALA A 179 0.91 -14.87 -7.01
N VAL A 180 1.36 -13.98 -6.13
CA VAL A 180 1.94 -12.68 -6.50
C VAL A 180 3.20 -12.87 -7.34
N ARG A 181 4.03 -13.86 -7.03
CA ARG A 181 5.20 -14.19 -7.84
C ARG A 181 4.84 -14.61 -9.26
N THR A 182 3.87 -15.50 -9.40
CA THR A 182 3.42 -16.05 -10.68
C THR A 182 2.71 -14.99 -11.53
N LEU A 183 1.85 -14.19 -10.90
CA LEU A 183 0.97 -13.28 -11.59
C LEU A 183 1.60 -11.91 -11.86
N VAL A 184 2.57 -11.46 -11.03
CA VAL A 184 3.07 -10.07 -11.06
C VAL A 184 4.59 -9.99 -11.01
N THR A 185 5.22 -10.38 -9.89
CA THR A 185 6.64 -10.03 -9.67
C THR A 185 7.58 -10.81 -10.59
N GLY A 186 7.26 -12.08 -10.91
CA GLY A 186 7.98 -12.88 -11.91
C GLY A 186 7.90 -12.27 -13.32
N PRO A 187 6.70 -12.06 -13.89
CA PRO A 187 6.54 -11.43 -15.21
C PRO A 187 7.19 -10.05 -15.36
N LEU A 188 7.30 -9.28 -14.27
CA LEU A 188 7.92 -7.96 -14.26
C LEU A 188 9.40 -7.96 -13.81
N ALA A 189 9.98 -9.15 -13.58
CA ALA A 189 11.34 -9.32 -13.08
C ALA A 189 11.63 -8.56 -11.76
N MET A 190 10.61 -8.40 -10.92
CA MET A 190 10.70 -7.80 -9.58
C MET A 190 11.26 -8.81 -8.57
N SER A 191 12.55 -9.13 -8.73
CA SER A 191 13.20 -10.27 -8.07
C SER A 191 13.47 -10.05 -6.58
N ASP A 192 13.41 -8.79 -6.13
CA ASP A 192 13.71 -8.38 -4.77
C ASP A 192 12.42 -8.06 -3.99
N THR A 193 11.25 -8.40 -4.54
CA THR A 193 9.94 -8.10 -3.95
C THR A 193 9.16 -9.37 -3.59
N ASP A 194 8.93 -9.59 -2.29
CA ASP A 194 8.24 -10.76 -1.73
C ASP A 194 7.64 -10.43 -0.34
N PHE A 195 7.01 -11.40 0.33
CA PHE A 195 6.43 -11.25 1.68
C PHE A 195 7.44 -11.42 2.82
N SER A 196 8.65 -11.91 2.52
CA SER A 196 9.76 -11.97 3.47
C SER A 196 11.10 -11.92 2.72
N THR A 197 12.18 -11.66 3.44
CA THR A 197 13.53 -11.71 2.89
C THR A 197 14.51 -12.31 3.90
N SER A 198 15.56 -12.96 3.41
CA SER A 198 16.71 -13.37 4.21
C SER A 198 17.89 -12.38 4.11
N ASP A 199 17.75 -11.31 3.31
CA ASP A 199 18.82 -10.34 3.06
C ASP A 199 18.85 -9.23 4.12
N LEU A 200 19.51 -9.54 5.23
CA LEU A 200 19.75 -8.58 6.31
C LEU A 200 20.64 -7.41 5.88
N VAL A 201 21.49 -7.59 4.86
CA VAL A 201 22.49 -6.61 4.45
C VAL A 201 21.86 -5.48 3.66
N ARG A 202 20.87 -5.76 2.81
CA ARG A 202 20.13 -4.76 2.04
C ARG A 202 18.93 -4.18 2.79
N MET A 203 18.38 -4.88 3.78
CA MET A 203 17.25 -4.37 4.57
C MET A 203 17.59 -3.08 5.31
N THR A 204 16.74 -2.06 5.21
CA THR A 204 16.87 -0.81 5.98
C THR A 204 16.34 -0.97 7.40
N THR A 205 16.97 -0.28 8.34
CA THR A 205 16.44 -0.07 9.69
C THR A 205 15.32 0.95 9.62
N ALA A 206 14.17 0.66 10.25
CA ALA A 206 13.02 1.55 10.31
C ALA A 206 13.15 2.55 11.46
N TYR A 207 12.72 3.79 11.23
CA TYR A 207 12.76 4.90 12.18
C TYR A 207 11.40 5.57 12.27
N VAL A 208 11.11 6.14 13.43
CA VAL A 208 9.87 6.88 13.70
C VAL A 208 10.21 8.36 13.83
N SER A 209 9.41 9.23 13.22
CA SER A 209 9.50 10.68 13.33
C SER A 209 9.32 11.07 14.79
N ASP A 210 10.33 11.72 15.34
CA ASP A 210 10.39 12.12 16.75
C ASP A 210 11.23 13.39 16.92
N ARG A 211 11.23 13.98 18.11
CA ARG A 211 11.97 15.21 18.45
C ARG A 211 13.08 14.92 19.46
N PRO A 212 14.29 15.48 19.27
CA PRO A 212 14.67 16.44 18.23
C PRO A 212 14.93 15.80 16.85
N ARG A 213 14.93 14.47 16.76
CA ARG A 213 15.18 13.70 15.53
C ARG A 213 14.53 12.32 15.61
N PRO A 214 14.37 11.61 14.49
CA PRO A 214 13.81 10.26 14.48
C PRO A 214 14.55 9.28 15.39
N HIS A 215 13.80 8.49 16.16
CA HIS A 215 14.33 7.33 16.88
C HIS A 215 14.16 6.05 16.06
N ARG A 216 14.91 5.01 16.41
CA ARG A 216 14.79 3.70 15.78
C ARG A 216 13.47 3.08 16.22
N LEU A 217 12.72 2.52 15.27
CA LEU A 217 11.48 1.78 15.58
C LEU A 217 11.83 0.49 16.33
N GLU A 218 11.28 0.33 17.51
CA GLU A 218 11.48 -0.86 18.34
C GLU A 218 10.48 -1.98 17.99
N GLU A 219 10.84 -3.22 18.30
CA GLU A 219 9.95 -4.37 18.11
C GLU A 219 8.74 -4.29 19.05
N GLY A 220 7.53 -4.36 18.48
CA GLY A 220 6.27 -4.22 19.21
C GLY A 220 5.86 -2.78 19.51
N GLU A 221 6.63 -1.78 19.06
CA GLU A 221 6.28 -0.38 19.28
C GLU A 221 4.97 -0.02 18.56
N THR A 222 4.07 0.65 19.27
CA THR A 222 2.81 1.15 18.72
C THR A 222 2.92 2.63 18.41
N VAL A 223 2.75 2.99 17.12
CA VAL A 223 2.89 4.38 16.65
C VAL A 223 1.67 4.78 15.85
N SER A 224 1.01 5.87 16.24
CA SER A 224 -0.15 6.39 15.51
C SER A 224 0.25 7.41 14.44
N ALA A 225 -0.29 7.24 13.23
CA ALA A 225 -0.21 8.24 12.16
C ALA A 225 -1.33 9.30 12.25
N PHE A 226 -2.38 9.00 13.02
CA PHE A 226 -3.60 9.79 13.05
C PHE A 226 -3.93 10.17 14.50
N GLU A 227 -4.22 11.44 14.71
CA GLU A 227 -4.66 11.92 16.02
C GLU A 227 -5.94 11.19 16.44
N GLY A 228 -6.00 10.74 17.69
CA GLY A 228 -7.17 10.06 18.24
C GLY A 228 -7.33 8.59 17.85
N ALA A 229 -6.39 8.01 17.10
CA ALA A 229 -6.38 6.57 16.80
C ALA A 229 -5.33 5.83 17.63
N ILE A 230 -5.56 4.55 17.95
CA ILE A 230 -4.63 3.74 18.75
C ILE A 230 -3.26 3.54 18.08
N GLY A 231 -3.21 3.59 16.75
CA GLY A 231 -2.00 3.42 15.98
C GLY A 231 -1.63 1.97 15.66
N ILE A 232 -0.55 1.84 14.90
CA ILE A 232 -0.10 0.56 14.34
C ILE A 232 0.92 -0.05 15.29
N ALA A 233 0.71 -1.31 15.67
CA ALA A 233 1.73 -2.11 16.33
C ALA A 233 2.70 -2.65 15.26
N TYR A 234 3.98 -2.30 15.37
CA TYR A 234 4.99 -2.67 14.39
C TYR A 234 5.88 -3.80 14.87
N SER A 235 6.12 -4.75 13.98
CA SER A 235 7.17 -5.76 14.09
C SER A 235 8.14 -5.60 12.91
N PRO A 236 9.26 -4.88 13.08
CA PRO A 236 10.31 -4.89 12.09
C PRO A 236 10.83 -6.31 11.80
N ALA A 237 10.84 -7.21 12.79
CA ALA A 237 11.28 -8.60 12.60
C ALA A 237 10.40 -9.39 11.60
N ARG A 238 9.11 -9.05 11.48
CA ARG A 238 8.15 -9.71 10.58
C ARG A 238 8.64 -9.84 9.13
N GLY A 239 9.35 -8.84 8.60
CA GLY A 239 9.87 -8.86 7.23
C GLY A 239 10.92 -9.95 6.96
N PHE A 240 11.40 -10.62 8.00
CA PHE A 240 12.35 -11.73 7.92
C PHE A 240 11.73 -13.09 8.26
N ASP A 241 10.46 -13.12 8.65
CA ASP A 241 9.76 -14.34 9.05
C ASP A 241 8.98 -14.93 7.87
N PRO A 242 9.44 -16.03 7.24
CA PRO A 242 8.69 -16.68 6.17
C PRO A 242 7.43 -17.41 6.68
N GLY A 243 7.27 -17.58 8.00
CA GLY A 243 6.07 -18.14 8.63
C GLY A 243 4.98 -17.12 8.91
N ALA A 244 5.30 -15.81 8.87
CA ALA A 244 4.29 -14.76 8.98
C ALA A 244 3.34 -14.84 7.78
N PHE A 245 2.02 -14.78 8.02
CA PHE A 245 1.06 -14.86 6.93
C PHE A 245 1.28 -13.75 5.89
N ALA A 246 1.03 -14.03 4.62
CA ALA A 246 1.17 -13.05 3.55
C ALA A 246 0.07 -11.98 3.64
N SER A 247 0.32 -10.88 4.35
CA SER A 247 -0.63 -9.76 4.46
C SER A 247 -0.68 -8.98 3.15
N GLY A 248 -1.73 -9.17 2.37
CA GLY A 248 -1.87 -8.49 1.08
C GLY A 248 -1.95 -6.96 1.20
N GLY A 249 -2.38 -6.45 2.36
CA GLY A 249 -2.46 -5.04 2.66
C GLY A 249 -1.15 -4.40 3.09
N ALA A 250 -0.24 -5.13 3.74
CA ALA A 250 0.91 -4.51 4.41
C ALA A 250 2.20 -5.35 4.51
N GLY A 251 2.17 -6.63 4.16
CA GLY A 251 3.19 -7.59 4.57
C GLY A 251 4.43 -7.70 3.69
N MET A 252 4.53 -6.97 2.57
CA MET A 252 5.63 -7.16 1.62
C MET A 252 6.91 -6.41 2.00
N VAL A 253 8.02 -6.89 1.44
CA VAL A 253 9.34 -6.26 1.39
C VAL A 253 9.70 -6.06 -0.08
N GLY A 254 10.39 -4.96 -0.42
CA GLY A 254 10.82 -4.72 -1.80
C GLY A 254 11.76 -3.54 -1.97
N THR A 255 12.15 -3.28 -3.23
CA THR A 255 12.98 -2.13 -3.60
C THR A 255 12.17 -1.07 -4.33
N ALA A 256 12.63 0.18 -4.30
CA ALA A 256 12.03 1.24 -5.11
C ALA A 256 12.10 0.92 -6.61
N GLY A 257 13.16 0.24 -7.05
CA GLY A 257 13.37 -0.14 -8.45
C GLY A 257 12.34 -1.15 -8.95
N ASP A 258 12.08 -2.20 -8.17
CA ASP A 258 11.04 -3.18 -8.49
C ASP A 258 9.66 -2.54 -8.51
N PHE A 259 9.37 -1.69 -7.54
CA PHE A 259 8.07 -1.02 -7.50
C PHE A 259 7.88 -0.07 -8.69
N LEU A 260 8.93 0.65 -9.11
CA LEU A 260 8.88 1.48 -10.32
C LEU A 260 8.61 0.65 -11.59
N ARG A 261 9.12 -0.59 -11.69
CA ARG A 261 8.80 -1.49 -12.82
C ARG A 261 7.31 -1.78 -12.91
N LEU A 262 6.64 -2.03 -11.77
CA LEU A 262 5.18 -2.16 -11.72
C LEU A 262 4.48 -0.90 -12.21
N LEU A 263 4.86 0.27 -11.66
CA LEU A 263 4.23 1.54 -12.03
C LEU A 263 4.38 1.84 -13.53
N GLU A 264 5.58 1.68 -14.09
CA GLU A 264 5.83 1.93 -15.51
C GLU A 264 5.13 0.91 -16.41
N ALA A 265 5.08 -0.36 -16.02
CA ALA A 265 4.31 -1.37 -16.74
C ALA A 265 2.83 -0.97 -16.83
N LEU A 266 2.21 -0.56 -15.72
CA LEU A 266 0.82 -0.12 -15.71
C LEU A 266 0.61 1.20 -16.46
N ARG A 267 1.50 2.19 -16.28
CA ARG A 267 1.40 3.52 -16.92
C ARG A 267 1.39 3.43 -18.45
N THR A 268 2.23 2.55 -19.00
CA THR A 268 2.47 2.40 -20.44
C THR A 268 1.56 1.37 -21.13
N GLY A 269 0.60 0.79 -20.39
CA GLY A 269 -0.46 -0.05 -20.95
C GLY A 269 -0.42 -1.53 -20.57
N GLY A 270 0.22 -1.86 -19.44
CA GLY A 270 0.22 -3.20 -18.82
C GLY A 270 1.13 -4.21 -19.49
N GLY A 271 1.60 -3.96 -20.72
CA GLY A 271 2.39 -4.91 -21.48
C GLY A 271 1.66 -6.25 -21.62
N ARG A 272 2.29 -7.34 -21.16
CA ARG A 272 1.67 -8.68 -21.13
C ARG A 272 0.87 -8.97 -19.86
N LEU A 273 0.86 -8.05 -18.89
CA LEU A 273 0.29 -8.25 -17.57
C LEU A 273 -1.22 -8.05 -17.57
N LEU A 274 -1.68 -6.91 -18.08
CA LEU A 274 -3.09 -6.52 -18.11
C LEU A 274 -3.43 -5.87 -19.45
N PRO A 275 -4.65 -6.10 -19.99
CA PRO A 275 -5.15 -5.31 -21.10
C PRO A 275 -5.45 -3.87 -20.64
N ASP A 276 -5.23 -2.90 -21.53
CA ASP A 276 -5.47 -1.46 -21.26
C ASP A 276 -6.83 -1.15 -20.64
N ARG A 277 -7.88 -1.85 -21.06
CA ARG A 277 -9.24 -1.69 -20.52
C ARG A 277 -9.32 -1.92 -19.00
N LEU A 278 -8.55 -2.86 -18.46
CA LEU A 278 -8.54 -3.15 -17.02
C LEU A 278 -7.68 -2.14 -16.25
N ILE A 279 -6.68 -1.55 -16.89
CA ILE A 279 -5.90 -0.45 -16.30
C ILE A 279 -6.75 0.82 -16.22
N GLN A 280 -7.50 1.11 -17.28
CA GLN A 280 -8.48 2.21 -17.28
C GLN A 280 -9.56 1.97 -16.22
N GLU A 281 -10.05 0.74 -16.09
CA GLU A 281 -11.00 0.38 -15.05
C GLU A 281 -10.40 0.55 -13.65
N ALA A 282 -9.15 0.13 -13.43
CA ALA A 282 -8.46 0.32 -12.15
C ALA A 282 -8.24 1.80 -11.80
N ALA A 283 -8.07 2.65 -12.81
CA ALA A 283 -7.86 4.09 -12.69
C ALA A 283 -9.15 4.91 -12.57
N ARG A 284 -10.33 4.30 -12.68
CA ARG A 284 -11.61 4.97 -12.48
C ARG A 284 -11.89 5.15 -10.99
N ASP A 285 -12.60 6.22 -10.63
CA ASP A 285 -13.14 6.38 -9.27
C ASP A 285 -14.29 5.39 -9.03
N HIS A 286 -14.14 4.52 -8.02
CA HIS A 286 -15.10 3.50 -7.59
C HIS A 286 -15.72 3.81 -6.22
N THR A 287 -15.63 5.06 -5.74
CA THR A 287 -16.29 5.46 -4.48
C THR A 287 -17.69 6.02 -4.67
N ASP A 288 -18.18 6.07 -5.92
CA ASP A 288 -19.51 6.60 -6.29
C ASP A 288 -19.78 8.00 -5.70
N GLY A 289 -18.73 8.83 -5.63
CA GLY A 289 -18.81 10.18 -5.09
C GLY A 289 -18.77 10.28 -3.57
N ALA A 290 -18.62 9.15 -2.86
CA ALA A 290 -18.38 9.17 -1.42
C ALA A 290 -17.14 10.03 -1.12
N ALA A 291 -17.25 10.86 -0.08
CA ALA A 291 -16.12 11.62 0.42
C ALA A 291 -15.07 10.66 1.00
N LEU A 292 -13.81 10.93 0.71
CA LEU A 292 -12.68 10.33 1.41
C LEU A 292 -12.26 11.33 2.48
N PRO A 293 -12.57 11.09 3.76
CA PRO A 293 -12.11 11.97 4.84
C PRO A 293 -10.59 12.14 4.75
N ASP A 294 -10.11 13.37 4.99
CA ASP A 294 -8.70 13.77 4.97
C ASP A 294 -7.99 13.73 3.60
N LEU A 295 -8.70 13.38 2.53
CA LEU A 295 -8.16 13.30 1.17
C LEU A 295 -9.02 14.11 0.16
N PRO A 296 -9.13 15.44 0.35
CA PRO A 296 -9.95 16.29 -0.51
C PRO A 296 -9.48 16.24 -1.96
N GLY A 297 -10.44 16.19 -2.90
CA GLY A 297 -10.15 16.12 -4.33
C GLY A 297 -9.72 14.73 -4.82
N LEU A 298 -9.54 13.73 -3.95
CA LEU A 298 -9.26 12.36 -4.35
C LEU A 298 -10.54 11.52 -4.43
N GLY A 299 -10.49 10.49 -5.27
CA GLY A 299 -11.35 9.31 -5.25
C GLY A 299 -10.48 8.07 -5.04
N PHE A 300 -11.08 6.88 -5.16
CA PHE A 300 -10.34 5.64 -4.99
C PHE A 300 -10.62 4.64 -6.12
N GLY A 301 -9.55 4.18 -6.76
CA GLY A 301 -9.57 3.20 -7.84
C GLY A 301 -9.49 1.78 -7.33
N LEU A 302 -8.99 0.86 -8.16
CA LEU A 302 -8.79 -0.53 -7.77
C LEU A 302 -7.33 -0.72 -7.30
N GLY A 303 -7.09 -0.40 -6.03
CA GLY A 303 -5.80 -0.58 -5.35
C GLY A 303 -5.03 0.71 -5.01
N PHE A 304 -5.49 1.87 -5.48
CA PHE A 304 -4.84 3.16 -5.23
C PHE A 304 -5.82 4.33 -5.34
N SER A 305 -5.46 5.48 -4.78
CA SER A 305 -6.27 6.70 -4.93
C SER A 305 -6.06 7.36 -6.29
N VAL A 306 -7.08 8.08 -6.76
CA VAL A 306 -7.11 8.76 -8.06
C VAL A 306 -7.44 10.23 -7.85
N LEU A 307 -6.63 11.14 -8.38
CA LEU A 307 -6.86 12.57 -8.29
C LEU A 307 -8.02 13.00 -9.20
N ARG A 308 -9.10 13.53 -8.62
CA ARG A 308 -10.29 13.99 -9.36
C ARG A 308 -10.26 15.50 -9.57
N ASP A 309 -9.96 16.23 -8.50
CA ASP A 309 -9.94 17.69 -8.49
C ASP A 309 -8.59 18.19 -7.95
N PRO A 310 -7.64 18.51 -8.85
CA PRO A 310 -6.33 19.07 -8.47
C PRO A 310 -6.42 20.37 -7.68
N ALA A 311 -7.43 21.21 -7.93
CA ALA A 311 -7.59 22.48 -7.23
C ALA A 311 -8.03 22.25 -5.78
N LEU A 312 -9.02 21.38 -5.57
CA LEU A 312 -9.47 21.00 -4.24
C LEU A 312 -8.38 20.25 -3.45
N ALA A 313 -7.55 19.45 -4.13
CA ALA A 313 -6.42 18.75 -3.52
C ALA A 313 -5.17 19.63 -3.33
N ALA A 314 -5.19 20.90 -3.77
CA ALA A 314 -4.02 21.78 -3.81
C ALA A 314 -2.77 21.08 -4.40
N SER A 315 -2.96 20.40 -5.54
CA SER A 315 -1.93 19.59 -6.18
C SER A 315 -1.56 20.13 -7.57
N PRO A 316 -0.25 20.18 -7.92
CA PRO A 316 0.19 20.47 -9.28
C PRO A 316 0.05 19.27 -10.24
N GLU A 317 -0.33 18.11 -9.72
CA GLU A 317 -0.53 16.86 -10.48
C GLU A 317 -1.75 16.96 -11.40
N SER A 318 -1.73 16.22 -12.51
CA SER A 318 -2.86 16.18 -13.44
C SER A 318 -4.04 15.38 -12.87
N ALA A 319 -5.27 15.76 -13.22
CA ALA A 319 -6.43 14.93 -12.94
C ALA A 319 -6.24 13.51 -13.54
N GLY A 320 -6.64 12.49 -12.81
CA GLY A 320 -6.39 11.09 -13.10
C GLY A 320 -5.08 10.52 -12.54
N THR A 321 -4.26 11.34 -11.86
CA THR A 321 -3.02 10.87 -11.21
C THR A 321 -3.32 9.80 -10.17
N TRP A 322 -2.60 8.68 -10.25
CA TRP A 322 -2.66 7.60 -9.27
C TRP A 322 -1.69 7.87 -8.14
N ARG A 323 -2.08 7.61 -6.89
CA ARG A 323 -1.16 7.73 -5.75
C ARG A 323 -1.53 6.83 -4.60
N TRP A 324 -0.51 6.49 -3.82
CA TRP A 324 -0.67 5.93 -2.49
C TRP A 324 0.64 6.10 -1.70
N GLY A 325 0.74 5.42 -0.57
CA GLY A 325 1.94 5.41 0.27
C GLY A 325 2.10 4.12 1.04
N GLY A 326 2.99 4.16 2.03
CA GLY A 326 3.27 3.06 2.94
C GLY A 326 3.63 3.59 4.32
N ALA A 327 3.08 2.95 5.35
CA ALA A 327 3.20 3.37 6.74
C ALA A 327 4.66 3.50 7.20
N TYR A 328 5.57 2.65 6.69
CA TYR A 328 7.02 2.71 6.90
C TYR A 328 7.73 3.97 6.33
N GLY A 329 6.99 4.90 5.73
CA GLY A 329 7.50 6.17 5.22
C GLY A 329 7.69 6.15 3.70
N HIS A 330 6.67 5.74 2.95
CA HIS A 330 6.75 5.69 1.49
C HIS A 330 5.65 6.52 0.83
N SER A 331 5.97 7.09 -0.32
CA SER A 331 5.02 7.75 -1.20
C SER A 331 5.37 7.47 -2.66
N TRP A 332 4.35 7.41 -3.51
CA TRP A 332 4.53 7.24 -4.94
C TRP A 332 3.36 7.85 -5.70
N CYS A 333 3.59 8.21 -6.97
CA CYS A 333 2.52 8.62 -7.86
C CYS A 333 2.81 8.24 -9.32
N VAL A 334 1.75 8.18 -10.11
CA VAL A 334 1.77 8.01 -11.56
C VAL A 334 0.85 9.04 -12.19
N ASP A 335 1.42 9.99 -12.93
CA ASP A 335 0.68 10.95 -13.73
C ASP A 335 0.84 10.59 -15.21
N ARG A 336 -0.19 9.96 -15.79
CA ARG A 336 -0.16 9.53 -17.20
C ARG A 336 -0.14 10.71 -18.16
N ALA A 337 -0.78 11.83 -17.83
CA ALA A 337 -0.85 13.00 -18.70
C ALA A 337 0.51 13.72 -18.77
N ALA A 338 1.24 13.76 -17.64
CA ALA A 338 2.62 14.26 -17.60
C ALA A 338 3.68 13.21 -18.03
N GLY A 339 3.25 11.96 -18.26
CA GLY A 339 4.13 10.84 -18.58
C GLY A 339 5.06 10.44 -17.43
N LEU A 340 4.68 10.70 -16.18
CA LEU A 340 5.54 10.67 -15.00
C LEU A 340 5.20 9.48 -14.07
N SER A 341 6.23 8.82 -13.53
CA SER A 341 6.12 7.94 -12.37
C SER A 341 7.19 8.32 -11.34
N VAL A 342 6.78 8.44 -10.08
CA VAL A 342 7.66 8.79 -8.96
C VAL A 342 7.54 7.72 -7.88
N VAL A 343 8.68 7.23 -7.40
CA VAL A 343 8.78 6.34 -6.23
C VAL A 343 9.72 6.97 -5.22
N ALA A 344 9.25 7.17 -4.00
CA ALA A 344 10.03 7.69 -2.89
C ALA A 344 9.90 6.78 -1.68
N PHE A 345 10.88 5.91 -1.50
CA PHE A 345 10.96 5.01 -0.35
C PHE A 345 11.92 5.60 0.67
N THR A 346 11.41 5.91 1.86
CA THR A 346 12.23 6.29 3.02
C THR A 346 12.20 5.19 4.06
N ASN A 347 13.07 5.28 5.06
CA ASN A 347 13.01 4.43 6.25
C ASN A 347 12.50 5.19 7.49
N THR A 348 11.69 6.24 7.30
CA THR A 348 11.19 7.10 8.39
C THR A 348 9.67 7.26 8.34
N LEU A 349 8.98 6.57 9.25
CA LEU A 349 7.56 6.78 9.58
C LEU A 349 7.39 8.16 10.20
N TYR A 350 6.35 8.96 10.01
CA TYR A 350 5.47 9.02 8.85
C TYR A 350 5.90 10.15 7.90
N GLU A 351 7.06 10.79 8.14
CA GLU A 351 7.56 11.89 7.31
C GLU A 351 7.61 11.51 5.81
N GLY A 352 8.03 10.29 5.48
CA GLY A 352 8.08 9.79 4.10
C GLY A 352 6.73 9.41 3.48
N MET A 353 5.66 9.34 4.30
CA MET A 353 4.31 8.94 3.87
C MET A 353 3.35 10.13 3.77
N SER A 354 3.33 10.98 4.80
CA SER A 354 2.38 12.09 4.95
C SER A 354 3.03 13.37 5.47
N GLY A 355 4.35 13.37 5.69
CA GLY A 355 5.08 14.56 6.12
C GLY A 355 5.42 15.51 4.99
N ARG A 356 6.15 16.57 5.36
CA ARG A 356 6.51 17.66 4.45
C ARG A 356 7.37 17.19 3.29
N PHE A 357 8.19 16.15 3.48
CA PHE A 357 8.99 15.56 2.41
C PHE A 357 8.17 15.17 1.17
N VAL A 358 6.94 14.68 1.36
CA VAL A 358 6.08 14.23 0.25
C VAL A 358 5.64 15.40 -0.62
N THR A 359 5.22 16.51 0.00
CA THR A 359 4.82 17.73 -0.73
C THR A 359 6.02 18.45 -1.34
N ASP A 360 7.12 18.61 -0.58
CA ASP A 360 8.37 19.20 -1.08
C ASP A 360 8.90 18.44 -2.32
N LEU A 361 8.86 17.10 -2.29
CA LEU A 361 9.31 16.27 -3.41
C LEU A 361 8.39 16.42 -4.62
N ARG A 362 7.07 16.31 -4.43
CA ARG A 362 6.07 16.50 -5.49
C ARG A 362 6.30 17.84 -6.19
N ASP A 363 6.37 18.92 -5.43
CA ASP A 363 6.49 20.27 -6.00
C ASP A 363 7.82 20.45 -6.75
N ALA A 364 8.91 19.87 -6.24
CA ALA A 364 10.21 19.88 -6.93
C ALA A 364 10.18 19.12 -8.26
N VAL A 365 9.55 17.94 -8.32
CA VAL A 365 9.43 17.17 -9.57
C VAL A 365 8.60 17.94 -10.60
N TYR A 366 7.46 18.50 -10.21
CA TYR A 366 6.60 19.24 -11.13
C TYR A 366 7.21 20.58 -11.56
N ALA A 367 7.99 21.24 -10.70
CA ALA A 367 8.76 22.41 -11.10
C ALA A 367 9.80 22.06 -12.18
N ALA A 368 10.52 20.95 -12.03
CA ALA A 368 11.49 20.48 -13.02
C ALA A 368 10.82 20.08 -14.35
N VAL A 369 9.65 19.42 -14.28
CA VAL A 369 8.86 19.04 -15.47
C VAL A 369 8.45 20.28 -16.27
N ARG A 370 7.96 21.34 -15.60
CA ARG A 370 7.56 22.60 -16.25
C ARG A 370 8.74 23.38 -16.82
N ALA A 371 9.91 23.34 -16.17
CA ALA A 371 11.11 24.04 -16.64
C ALA A 371 11.77 23.36 -17.86
N GLY A 372 11.50 22.06 -18.06
CA GLY A 372 11.98 21.29 -19.22
C GLY A 372 10.96 21.17 -20.37
N GLN A 373 9.81 21.84 -20.28
CA GLN A 373 8.91 22.12 -21.40
C GLN A 373 9.32 23.45 -22.04
#